data_AF-A0A2A4W6H8-F1
#
_entry.id   AF-A0A2A4W6H8-F1
#
_cell.length_a   1.000
_cell.length_b   1.000
_cell.length_c   1.000
_cell.angle_alpha   90.00
_cell.angle_beta   90.00
_cell.angle_gamma   90.00
#
_symmetry.space_group_name_H-M   'P 1'
#
loop_
_entity.id
_entity.type
_entity.pdbx_description
1 polymer ?
#
loop_
_entity_poly.entity_id
_entity_poly.type
_entity_poly.pdbx_seq_one_letter_code
_entity_poly.pdbx_strand_id
1 'polypeptide(L)' 'MIVSSIIGLAHNLKLTVIAEGVESELHRDLLQKMDCDQIQGYGICRPNVWSEIQEWLNVQNSSYSKG' A
#
# COMPACT_ATOMS: atom_id res chain seq x y z
N MET A 1 8.50 -5.00 16.12
CA MET A 1 9.84 -5.50 15.73
C MET A 1 9.79 -6.87 15.02
N ILE A 2 8.84 -7.09 14.09
CA ILE A 2 8.85 -8.25 13.17
C ILE A 2 8.75 -7.74 11.74
N VAL A 3 7.76 -6.89 11.49
CA VAL A 3 7.53 -6.22 10.19
C VAL A 3 8.79 -5.55 9.66
N SER A 4 9.43 -4.67 10.44
CA SER A 4 10.67 -3.98 10.05
C SER A 4 11.84 -4.91 9.75
N SER A 5 11.93 -6.06 10.43
CA SER A 5 12.98 -7.05 10.20
C SER A 5 12.76 -7.83 8.91
N ILE A 6 11.50 -8.15 8.59
CA ILE A 6 11.13 -8.81 7.34
C ILE A 6 11.38 -7.86 6.15
N ILE A 7 11.01 -6.58 6.29
CA ILE A 7 11.27 -5.56 5.27
C ILE A 7 12.78 -5.45 5.01
N GLY A 8 13.58 -5.28 6.06
CA GLY A 8 15.04 -5.20 5.93
C GLY A 8 15.68 -6.45 5.32
N LEU A 9 15.17 -7.65 5.63
CA LEU A 9 15.63 -8.89 5.00
C LEU A 9 15.31 -8.92 3.50
N ALA A 10 14.08 -8.59 3.12
CA ALA A 10 13.67 -8.56 1.72
C ALA A 10 14.49 -7.56 0.91
N HIS A 11 14.71 -6.36 1.45
CA HIS A 11 15.55 -5.34 0.80
C HIS A 11 17.00 -5.78 0.63
N ASN A 12 17.59 -6.46 1.63
CA ASN A 12 18.93 -7.05 1.52
C ASN A 12 19.02 -8.11 0.41
N LEU A 13 17.91 -8.80 0.14
CA LEU A 13 17.77 -9.76 -0.95
C LEU A 13 17.34 -9.12 -2.28
N LYS A 14 17.22 -7.79 -2.33
CA LYS A 14 16.74 -7.01 -3.49
C LYS A 14 15.32 -7.42 -3.94
N LEU A 15 14.47 -7.77 -2.99
CA LEU A 15 13.06 -8.07 -3.20
C LEU A 15 12.19 -6.87 -2.86
N THR A 16 11.06 -6.75 -3.56
CA THR A 16 9.99 -5.80 -3.24
C THR A 16 9.03 -6.41 -2.23
N VAL A 17 8.57 -5.62 -1.26
CA VAL A 17 7.66 -6.03 -0.20
C VAL A 17 6.30 -5.37 -0.38
N ILE A 18 5.25 -6.18 -0.32
CA ILE A 18 3.87 -5.70 -0.16
C ILE A 18 3.37 -6.07 1.24
N ALA A 19 2.89 -5.08 1.99
CA ALA A 19 2.19 -5.31 3.23
C ALA A 19 0.68 -5.42 2.98
N GLU A 20 0.11 -6.59 3.26
CA GLU A 20 -1.32 -6.87 3.13
C GLU A 20 -2.08 -6.62 4.45
N GLY A 21 -3.38 -6.33 4.35
CA GLY A 21 -4.23 -6.08 5.52
C GLY A 21 -4.18 -4.65 6.06
N VAL A 22 -3.84 -3.66 5.22
CA VAL A 22 -3.86 -2.24 5.60
C VAL A 22 -5.30 -1.72 5.65
N GLU A 23 -5.83 -1.54 6.86
CA GLU A 23 -7.22 -1.12 7.10
C GLU A 23 -7.37 0.35 7.54
N SER A 24 -6.29 1.00 7.97
CA SER A 24 -6.32 2.36 8.51
C SER A 24 -5.15 3.22 8.04
N GLU A 25 -5.31 4.54 8.15
CA GLU A 25 -4.24 5.51 7.90
C GLU A 25 -3.04 5.29 8.82
N LEU A 26 -3.28 4.92 10.09
CA LEU A 26 -2.20 4.59 11.03
C LEU A 26 -1.35 3.41 10.54
N HIS A 27 -1.95 2.37 9.96
CA HIS A 27 -1.20 1.24 9.39
C HIS A 27 -0.32 1.72 8.23
N ARG A 28 -0.88 2.52 7.31
CA ARG A 28 -0.15 3.11 6.18
C ARG A 28 1.06 3.90 6.66
N ASP A 29 0.86 4.81 7.61
CA ASP A 29 1.90 5.71 8.08
C ASP A 29 3.02 4.95 8.82
N LEU A 30 2.69 3.89 9.56
CA LEU A 30 3.68 3.03 10.19
C LEU A 30 4.48 2.23 9.17
N LEU A 31 3.82 1.65 8.16
CA LEU A 31 4.48 0.88 7.09
C LEU A 31 5.37 1.77 6.22
N GLN A 32 4.93 3.01 5.94
CA GLN A 32 5.73 3.99 5.23
C GLN A 32 6.99 4.37 6.02
N LYS A 33 6.89 4.57 7.34
CA LYS A 33 8.06 4.82 8.21
C LYS A 33 9.04 3.64 8.29
N MET A 34 8.60 2.44 7.92
CA MET A 34 9.44 1.23 7.86
C MET A 34 9.99 0.97 6.46
N ASP A 35 9.84 1.90 5.51
CA ASP A 35 10.20 1.76 4.10
C ASP A 35 9.54 0.56 3.41
N CYS A 36 8.28 0.24 3.74
CA CYS A 36 7.52 -0.74 2.96
C CYS A 36 7.22 -0.22 1.55
N ASP A 37 7.48 -1.02 0.52
CA ASP A 37 7.41 -0.56 -0.88
C ASP A 37 5.96 -0.39 -1.37
N GLN A 38 5.08 -1.32 -0.98
CA GLN A 38 3.71 -1.39 -1.44
C GLN A 38 2.77 -1.81 -0.31
N ILE A 39 1.51 -1.42 -0.41
CA ILE A 39 0.47 -1.75 0.56
C ILE A 39 -0.80 -2.20 -0.13
N GLN A 40 -1.51 -3.13 0.51
CA GLN A 40 -2.83 -3.58 0.10
C GLN A 40 -3.74 -3.73 1.32
N GLY A 41 -5.00 -3.34 1.19
CA GLY A 41 -6.02 -3.60 2.18
C GLY A 41 -7.23 -2.70 2.02
N TYR A 42 -8.24 -2.92 2.86
CA TYR A 42 -9.52 -2.22 2.78
C TYR A 42 -9.44 -0.72 3.08
N GLY A 43 -8.37 -0.28 3.75
CA GLY A 43 -8.06 1.14 3.93
C GLY A 43 -7.60 1.83 2.64
N ILE A 44 -7.30 1.06 1.59
CA ILE A 44 -6.87 1.56 0.27
C ILE A 44 -8.02 1.43 -0.74
N CYS A 45 -8.44 0.19 -0.98
CA CYS A 45 -9.56 -0.15 -1.84
C CYS A 45 -10.04 -1.56 -1.50
N ARG A 46 -11.35 -1.77 -1.44
CA ARG A 46 -11.90 -3.13 -1.32
C ARG A 46 -11.81 -3.86 -2.67
N PRO A 47 -11.64 -5.19 -2.69
CA PRO A 47 -11.86 -5.98 -3.89
C PRO A 47 -13.27 -5.74 -4.40
N ASN A 48 -13.39 -5.22 -5.61
CA ASN A 48 -14.64 -4.78 -6.21
C ASN A 48 -14.72 -5.23 -7.67
N VAL A 49 -15.91 -5.10 -8.27
CA VAL A 49 -16.11 -5.38 -9.69
C VAL A 49 -15.36 -4.37 -10.57
N TRP A 50 -15.05 -4.77 -11.81
CA TRP A 50 -14.25 -3.95 -12.72
C TRP A 50 -14.77 -2.52 -12.89
N SER A 51 -16.08 -2.32 -13.04
CA SER A 51 -16.68 -0.99 -13.20
C SER A 51 -16.36 -0.06 -12.02
N GLU A 52 -16.44 -0.57 -10.79
CA GLU A 52 -16.14 0.19 -9.57
C GLU A 52 -14.63 0.47 -9.43
N ILE A 53 -13.78 -0.48 -9.83
CA ILE A 53 -12.33 -0.27 -9.88
C ILE A 53 -11.96 0.82 -10.90
N GLN A 54 -12.61 0.85 -12.07
CA GLN A 54 -12.39 1.89 -13.07
C GLN A 54 -12.74 3.29 -12.53
N GLU A 55 -13.87 3.42 -11.86
CA GLU A 55 -14.27 4.67 -11.22
C GLU A 55 -13.26 5.10 -10.15
N TRP A 56 -12.83 4.17 -9.29
CA TRP A 56 -11.81 4.43 -8.28
C TRP A 56 -10.49 4.91 -8.91
N LEU A 57 -10.00 4.25 -9.96
CA LEU A 57 -8.77 4.64 -10.68
C LEU A 57 -8.87 6.05 -11.25
N ASN A 58 -10.02 6.44 -11.81
CA ASN A 58 -10.22 7.78 -12.35
C ASN A 58 -10.15 8.87 -11.27
N VAL A 59 -10.71 8.61 -10.08
CA VAL A 59 -10.64 9.52 -8.93
C VAL A 59 -9.20 9.67 -8.43
N GLN A 60 -8.44 8.57 -8.34
CA GLN A 60 -7.05 8.61 -7.89
C GLN A 60 -6.14 9.37 -8.87
N ASN A 61 -6.29 9.14 -10.18
CA ASN A 61 -5.51 9.82 -11.21
C ASN A 61 -5.74 11.35 -11.23
N SER A 62 -6.95 11.78 -10.90
CA SER A 62 -7.29 13.21 -10.80
C SER A 62 -6.66 13.88 -9.58
N SER A 63 -6.35 13.12 -8.54
CA SER A 63 -5.73 13.61 -7.29
C SER A 63 -4.20 13.63 -7.37
N TYR A 64 -3.60 12.76 -8.18
CA TYR A 64 -2.14 12.69 -8.40
C TYR A 64 -1.58 13.78 -9.32
N SER A 65 -2.43 14.50 -10.07
CA SER A 65 -2.01 15.58 -10.98
C SER A 65 -1.79 16.95 -10.30
N LYS A 66 -1.82 17.00 -8.96
CA LYS A 66 -1.56 18.20 -8.14
C LYS A 66 -0.31 18.10 -7.26
N GLY A 67 0.63 17.21 -7.58
CA GLY A 67 1.94 17.11 -6.92
C GLY A 67 3.06 17.61 -7.81
#